data_AF-A0A351VC48-F1
#
_entry.id   AF-A0A351VC48-F1
#
_cell.length_a   1.000
_cell.length_b   1.000
_cell.length_c   1.000
_cell.angle_alpha   90.00
_cell.angle_beta   90.00
_cell.angle_gamma   90.00
#
_symmetry.space_group_name_H-M   'P 1'
#
loop_
_entity.id
_entity.type
_entity.pdbx_description
1 polymer ?
#
loop_
_entity_poly.entity_id
_entity_poly.type
_entity_poly.pdbx_seq_one_letter_code
_entity_poly.pdbx_strand_id
1 'polypeptide(L)'
;MENLSLLYPPGYSEKERLSHRMKNYDFVKELQLESLVVLVKDSYRGMANLKLQDFFTTDEEVLQYRLDIVDDMVRNREWYDVFCKAVPAIQNISDLRRTMGSDFSVESALGSIRFLEMYIEIIDLFSERILLAEARSEGLLALQGKIKEVAEGEEYQNLKKELGKEETNFGLVKSITLGINLDETLCVQEAGIVSVNMEKFHQGTVMDKLLKKTGKDSMALMTPLFPIHKGLHIGDAKAVEISVRSALNTIFARTIRNFGPAVQKYFSLNTSWLVQVLDDIRFLTAGVKFVFDMKEKGFVMCKPEIAPMEDKKCDLKGVYNPMLAVKEVEKTVVSNSFAYDGKGRFYLVTGPNHGGKSIFAYSVGMVQALFQL
;
A
#
# COMPACT_ATOMS: atom_id res chain seq x y z
N MET A 1 -12.50 12.66 16.78
CA MET A 1 -11.13 12.67 16.21
C MET A 1 -11.28 13.21 14.80
N GLU A 2 -10.54 14.26 14.48
CA GLU A 2 -10.44 14.72 13.09
C GLU A 2 -9.91 13.56 12.23
N ASN A 3 -10.60 13.26 11.13
CA ASN A 3 -10.13 12.24 10.19
C ASN A 3 -8.95 12.86 9.43
N LEU A 4 -7.75 12.30 9.64
CA LEU A 4 -6.58 12.66 8.84
C LEU A 4 -6.83 12.19 7.40
N SER A 5 -6.73 13.11 6.44
CA SER A 5 -6.71 12.81 5.01
C SER A 5 -5.50 13.46 4.36
N LEU A 6 -4.96 12.82 3.33
CA LEU A 6 -3.95 13.40 2.45
C LEU A 6 -4.54 13.81 1.10
N LEU A 7 -5.85 13.67 0.91
CA LEU A 7 -6.54 14.08 -0.32
C LEU A 7 -7.49 15.24 -0.14
N TYR A 8 -7.83 15.59 1.11
CA TYR A 8 -8.77 16.66 1.43
C TYR A 8 -8.23 17.49 2.61
N PRO A 9 -8.41 18.83 2.57
CA PRO A 9 -8.05 19.71 3.67
C PRO A 9 -8.77 19.34 4.99
N PRO A 10 -8.22 19.73 6.15
CA PRO A 10 -8.88 19.52 7.44
C PRO A 10 -10.28 20.15 7.48
N GLY A 11 -11.27 19.39 7.95
CA GLY A 11 -12.65 19.85 8.05
C GLY A 11 -13.45 19.80 6.75
N TYR A 12 -12.86 19.38 5.63
CA TYR A 12 -13.54 19.28 4.35
C TYR A 12 -14.69 18.26 4.40
N SER A 13 -15.90 18.69 4.06
CA SER A 13 -17.11 17.88 4.22
C SER A 13 -17.43 17.04 2.98
N GLU A 14 -18.07 15.89 3.20
CA GLU A 14 -18.60 15.08 2.10
C GLU A 14 -19.65 15.85 1.25
N LYS A 15 -20.33 16.84 1.84
CA LYS A 15 -21.26 17.70 1.10
C LYS A 15 -20.52 18.59 0.10
N GLU A 16 -19.40 19.21 0.50
CA GLU A 16 -18.54 20.00 -0.38
C GLU A 16 -17.93 19.12 -1.47
N ARG A 17 -17.41 17.95 -1.10
CA ARG A 17 -16.91 16.95 -2.05
C ARG A 17 -17.93 16.63 -3.14
N LEU A 18 -19.19 16.40 -2.77
CA LEU A 18 -20.26 16.08 -3.71
C LEU A 18 -20.63 17.26 -4.63
N SER A 19 -20.55 18.51 -4.16
CA SER A 19 -20.84 19.68 -4.99
C SER A 19 -19.78 19.98 -6.05
N HIS A 20 -18.55 19.49 -5.87
CA HIS A 20 -17.44 19.67 -6.80
C HIS A 20 -17.19 18.46 -7.74
N ARG A 21 -18.10 17.48 -7.75
CA ARG A 21 -18.00 16.35 -8.68
C ARG A 21 -18.27 16.77 -10.12
N MET A 22 -17.51 16.18 -11.04
CA MET A 22 -17.75 16.34 -12.47
C MET A 22 -19.02 15.59 -12.90
N LYS A 23 -19.69 16.13 -13.93
CA LYS A 23 -20.95 15.56 -14.47
C LYS A 23 -20.74 14.31 -15.32
N ASN A 24 -19.55 14.15 -15.89
CA ASN A 24 -19.22 13.09 -16.84
C ASN A 24 -17.71 12.75 -16.68
N TYR A 25 -17.36 11.48 -16.90
CA TYR A 25 -15.97 10.98 -16.80
C TYR A 25 -15.52 10.19 -18.04
N ASP A 26 -16.22 10.30 -19.18
CA ASP A 26 -15.89 9.59 -20.43
C ASP A 26 -14.48 9.94 -20.92
N PHE A 27 -14.04 11.18 -20.65
CA PHE A 27 -12.70 11.66 -20.94
C PHE A 27 -11.60 10.79 -20.31
N VAL A 28 -11.86 10.09 -19.19
CA VAL A 28 -10.88 9.20 -18.54
C VAL A 28 -10.47 8.08 -19.49
N LYS A 29 -11.45 7.50 -20.19
CA LYS A 29 -11.22 6.44 -21.18
C LYS A 29 -10.70 7.02 -22.49
N GLU A 30 -11.31 8.10 -22.99
CA GLU A 30 -10.94 8.70 -24.27
C GLU A 30 -9.49 9.22 -24.29
N LEU A 31 -9.05 9.81 -23.18
CA LEU A 31 -7.69 10.30 -22.98
C LEU A 31 -6.74 9.23 -22.41
N GLN A 32 -7.19 7.98 -22.27
CA GLN A 32 -6.36 6.85 -21.79
C GLN A 32 -5.67 7.11 -20.44
N LEU A 33 -6.31 7.87 -19.54
CA LEU A 33 -5.69 8.30 -18.27
C LEU A 33 -5.35 7.13 -17.34
N GLU A 34 -6.11 6.04 -17.40
CA GLU A 34 -5.84 4.80 -16.66
C GLU A 34 -4.53 4.10 -17.10
N SER A 35 -4.00 4.44 -18.27
CA SER A 35 -2.68 3.98 -18.72
C SER A 35 -1.53 4.87 -18.21
N LEU A 36 -1.84 6.09 -17.77
CA LEU A 36 -0.87 7.05 -17.23
C LEU A 36 -0.76 6.89 -15.71
N VAL A 37 -1.89 6.91 -15.01
CA VAL A 37 -1.97 6.76 -13.55
C VAL A 37 -2.61 5.41 -13.24
N VAL A 38 -1.76 4.43 -12.92
CA VAL A 38 -2.18 3.04 -12.74
C VAL A 38 -2.52 2.78 -11.27
N LEU A 39 -3.81 2.68 -10.97
CA LEU A 39 -4.31 2.26 -9.66
C LEU A 39 -4.29 0.73 -9.54
N VAL A 40 -3.58 0.20 -8.56
CA VAL A 40 -3.47 -1.24 -8.32
C VAL A 40 -4.82 -1.81 -7.86
N LYS A 41 -5.32 -2.80 -8.62
CA LYS A 41 -6.58 -3.51 -8.35
C LYS A 41 -6.32 -4.76 -7.52
N ASP A 42 -6.52 -4.65 -6.21
CA ASP A 42 -6.30 -5.74 -5.24
C ASP A 42 -7.61 -6.32 -4.69
N SER A 43 -8.70 -6.32 -5.47
CA SER A 43 -10.01 -6.80 -5.00
C SER A 43 -10.03 -8.24 -4.48
N TYR A 44 -9.10 -9.09 -4.93
CA TYR A 44 -8.95 -10.46 -4.42
C TYR A 44 -8.46 -10.53 -2.96
N ARG A 45 -7.90 -9.42 -2.43
CA ARG A 45 -7.53 -9.26 -1.03
C ARG A 45 -8.64 -8.61 -0.19
N GLY A 46 -9.83 -8.38 -0.77
CA GLY A 46 -10.98 -7.84 -0.03
C GLY A 46 -11.04 -6.31 0.05
N MET A 47 -10.20 -5.59 -0.69
CA MET A 47 -10.28 -4.13 -0.83
C MET A 47 -11.22 -3.70 -1.96
N ALA A 48 -11.82 -2.52 -1.80
CA ALA A 48 -12.42 -1.82 -2.93
C ALA A 48 -11.33 -1.43 -3.94
N ASN A 49 -11.58 -1.73 -5.21
CA ASN A 49 -10.74 -1.23 -6.29
C ASN A 49 -10.97 0.28 -6.40
N LEU A 50 -9.88 1.05 -6.29
CA LEU A 50 -9.91 2.48 -6.53
C LEU A 50 -10.18 2.75 -8.01
N LYS A 51 -10.90 3.84 -8.28
CA LYS A 51 -11.17 4.31 -9.64
C LYS A 51 -10.77 5.77 -9.76
N LEU A 52 -10.13 6.14 -10.87
CA LEU A 52 -9.72 7.53 -11.09
C LEU A 52 -10.91 8.50 -11.01
N GLN A 53 -12.10 8.06 -11.43
CA GLN A 53 -13.33 8.86 -11.38
C GLN A 53 -13.71 9.33 -9.97
N ASP A 54 -13.22 8.67 -8.92
CA ASP A 54 -13.54 9.01 -7.53
C ASP A 54 -12.68 10.15 -6.97
N PHE A 55 -11.66 10.57 -7.72
CA PHE A 55 -10.66 11.55 -7.29
C PHE A 55 -10.75 12.89 -8.02
N PHE A 56 -11.27 12.95 -9.25
CA PHE A 56 -11.40 14.23 -9.96
C PHE A 56 -12.28 15.23 -9.19
N THR A 57 -11.85 16.48 -9.16
CA THR A 57 -12.57 17.59 -8.50
C THR A 57 -12.41 18.89 -9.27
N THR A 58 -13.38 19.80 -9.11
CA THR A 58 -13.29 21.19 -9.57
C THR A 58 -12.99 22.18 -8.44
N ASP A 59 -12.79 21.68 -7.22
CA ASP A 59 -12.52 22.49 -6.04
C ASP A 59 -11.06 22.96 -5.99
N GLU A 60 -10.85 24.28 -6.10
CA GLU A 60 -9.52 24.89 -6.09
C GLU A 60 -8.74 24.63 -4.80
N GLU A 61 -9.42 24.55 -3.66
CA GLU A 61 -8.78 24.30 -2.36
C GLU A 61 -8.23 22.86 -2.30
N VAL A 62 -9.04 21.89 -2.73
CA VAL A 62 -8.63 20.47 -2.79
C VAL A 62 -7.50 20.27 -3.79
N LEU A 63 -7.57 20.92 -4.96
CA LEU A 63 -6.52 20.85 -5.97
C LEU A 63 -5.20 21.42 -5.43
N GLN A 64 -5.24 22.59 -4.78
CA GLN A 64 -4.04 23.21 -4.21
C GLN A 64 -3.42 22.29 -3.14
N TYR A 65 -4.26 21.78 -2.24
CA TYR A 65 -3.85 20.87 -1.17
C TYR A 65 -3.12 19.63 -1.70
N ARG A 66 -3.68 18.97 -2.73
CA ARG A 66 -3.05 17.79 -3.34
C ARG A 66 -1.77 18.14 -4.10
N LEU A 67 -1.76 19.26 -4.83
CA LEU A 67 -0.58 19.71 -5.56
C LEU A 67 0.59 20.01 -4.62
N ASP A 68 0.33 20.56 -3.44
CA ASP A 68 1.35 20.80 -2.42
C ASP A 68 1.95 19.49 -1.91
N ILE A 69 1.10 18.48 -1.63
CA ILE A 69 1.55 17.15 -1.18
C ILE A 69 2.37 16.46 -2.27
N VAL A 70 1.89 16.46 -3.52
CA VAL A 70 2.61 15.84 -4.64
C VAL A 70 3.95 16.55 -4.89
N ASP A 71 4.01 17.88 -4.80
CA ASP A 71 5.26 18.64 -4.96
C ASP A 71 6.29 18.27 -3.88
N ASP A 72 5.88 18.14 -2.62
CA ASP A 72 6.76 17.64 -1.55
C ASP A 72 7.26 16.21 -1.83
N MET A 73 6.36 15.29 -2.19
CA MET A 73 6.72 13.90 -2.49
C MET A 73 7.68 13.78 -3.68
N VAL A 74 7.51 14.65 -4.69
CA VAL A 74 8.36 14.67 -5.88
C VAL A 74 9.73 15.31 -5.60
N ARG A 75 9.80 16.28 -4.67
CA ARG A 75 11.07 16.90 -4.23
C ARG A 75 11.88 15.97 -3.33
N ASN A 76 11.20 15.19 -2.49
CA ASN A 76 11.82 14.25 -1.58
C ASN A 76 11.25 12.83 -1.77
N ARG A 77 11.96 12.04 -2.58
CA ARG A 77 11.58 10.66 -2.96
C ARG A 77 11.39 9.72 -1.78
N GLU A 78 11.96 10.04 -0.60
CA GLU A 78 11.79 9.26 0.62
C GLU A 78 10.31 9.07 0.99
N TRP A 79 9.47 10.10 0.77
CA TRP A 79 8.02 10.01 0.99
C TRP A 79 7.38 8.91 0.16
N TYR A 80 7.69 8.90 -1.14
CA TYR A 80 7.17 7.90 -2.07
C TYR A 80 7.66 6.50 -1.70
N ASP A 81 8.96 6.34 -1.40
CA ASP A 81 9.55 5.04 -1.08
C ASP A 81 8.98 4.45 0.22
N VAL A 82 8.76 5.28 1.25
CA VAL A 82 8.13 4.85 2.50
C VAL A 82 6.67 4.50 2.28
N PHE A 83 5.91 5.32 1.54
CA PHE A 83 4.52 5.03 1.24
C PHE A 83 4.35 3.71 0.47
N CYS A 84 5.19 3.44 -0.53
CA CYS A 84 5.20 2.17 -1.25
C CYS A 84 5.44 0.96 -0.32
N LYS A 85 6.31 1.10 0.69
CA LYS A 85 6.55 0.06 1.71
C LYS A 85 5.39 -0.07 2.70
N ALA A 86 4.75 1.05 3.04
CA ALA A 86 3.68 1.10 4.02
C ALA A 86 2.37 0.50 3.48
N VAL A 87 2.03 0.70 2.21
CA VAL A 87 0.80 0.17 1.59
C VAL A 87 0.57 -1.33 1.88
N PRO A 88 1.48 -2.27 1.52
CA PRO A 88 1.26 -3.69 1.79
C PRO A 88 1.22 -4.01 3.29
N ALA A 89 1.95 -3.26 4.12
CA ALA A 89 1.94 -3.47 5.57
C ALA A 89 0.60 -3.04 6.19
N ILE A 90 0.07 -1.87 5.83
CA ILE A 90 -1.23 -1.36 6.29
C ILE A 90 -2.36 -2.29 5.80
N GLN A 91 -2.26 -2.80 4.57
CA GLN A 91 -3.17 -3.81 4.03
C GLN A 91 -3.19 -5.06 4.90
N ASN A 92 -2.04 -5.62 5.24
CA ASN A 92 -1.95 -6.81 6.10
C ASN A 92 -2.58 -6.57 7.48
N ILE A 93 -2.39 -5.38 8.05
CA ILE A 93 -3.05 -4.97 9.31
C ILE A 93 -4.58 -4.97 9.15
N SER A 94 -5.09 -4.37 8.08
CA SER A 94 -6.54 -4.31 7.80
C SER A 94 -7.14 -5.71 7.60
N ASP A 95 -6.46 -6.58 6.85
CA ASP A 95 -6.91 -7.95 6.58
C ASP A 95 -6.92 -8.83 7.83
N LEU A 96 -5.87 -8.73 8.65
CA LEU A 96 -5.82 -9.40 9.94
C LEU A 96 -6.94 -8.91 10.86
N ARG A 97 -7.17 -7.58 10.93
CA ARG A 97 -8.24 -6.99 11.73
C ARG A 97 -9.62 -7.54 11.32
N ARG A 98 -9.88 -7.66 10.02
CA ARG A 98 -11.14 -8.22 9.50
C ARG A 98 -11.29 -9.70 9.83
N THR A 99 -10.23 -10.48 9.69
CA THR A 99 -10.23 -11.92 9.98
C THR A 99 -10.48 -12.22 11.46
N MET A 100 -9.99 -11.36 12.36
CA MET A 100 -10.09 -11.60 13.79
C MET A 100 -11.47 -11.33 14.41
N GLY A 101 -12.35 -10.56 13.76
CA GLY A 101 -13.70 -10.29 14.28
C GLY A 101 -13.70 -9.63 15.67
N SER A 102 -14.89 -9.41 16.27
CA SER A 102 -15.03 -8.82 17.60
C SER A 102 -14.66 -9.75 18.75
N ASP A 103 -14.53 -11.04 18.50
CA ASP A 103 -14.40 -12.06 19.54
C ASP A 103 -12.96 -12.58 19.61
N PHE A 104 -12.23 -12.09 20.61
CA PHE A 104 -10.89 -12.60 20.92
C PHE A 104 -11.01 -14.06 21.40
N SER A 105 -10.65 -15.00 20.53
CA SER A 105 -10.53 -16.41 20.87
C SER A 105 -9.07 -16.78 21.09
N VAL A 106 -8.80 -17.89 21.79
CA VAL A 106 -7.43 -18.42 21.92
C VAL A 106 -6.81 -18.69 20.54
N GLU A 107 -7.64 -18.97 19.52
CA GLU A 107 -7.21 -19.18 18.15
C GLU A 107 -6.82 -17.89 17.40
N SER A 108 -7.26 -16.71 17.88
CA SER A 108 -6.89 -15.41 17.31
C SER A 108 -5.67 -14.78 17.97
N ALA A 109 -5.16 -15.36 19.05
CA ALA A 109 -4.16 -14.69 19.87
C ALA A 109 -2.76 -14.61 19.25
N LEU A 110 -2.31 -15.64 18.52
CA LEU A 110 -1.08 -15.53 17.71
C LEU A 110 -1.22 -14.51 16.59
N GLY A 111 -2.39 -14.49 15.93
CA GLY A 111 -2.72 -13.45 14.95
C GLY A 111 -2.74 -12.05 15.55
N SER A 112 -3.14 -11.94 16.82
CA SER A 112 -3.20 -10.69 17.55
C SER A 112 -1.82 -10.16 17.93
N ILE A 113 -0.90 -11.04 18.37
CA ILE A 113 0.50 -10.65 18.61
C ILE A 113 1.13 -10.20 17.28
N ARG A 114 0.91 -10.97 16.20
CA ARG A 114 1.41 -10.59 14.87
C ARG A 114 0.87 -9.24 14.40
N PHE A 115 -0.41 -8.95 14.68
CA PHE A 115 -1.00 -7.66 14.38
C PHE A 115 -0.30 -6.52 15.13
N LEU A 116 0.00 -6.70 16.42
CA LEU A 116 0.70 -5.70 17.22
C LEU A 116 2.14 -5.48 16.74
N GLU A 117 2.85 -6.55 16.37
CA GLU A 117 4.19 -6.45 15.76
C GLU A 117 4.15 -5.67 14.45
N MET A 118 3.22 -5.99 13.54
CA MET A 118 3.10 -5.24 12.27
C MET A 118 2.72 -3.78 12.49
N TYR A 119 1.92 -3.48 13.51
CA TYR A 119 1.61 -2.11 13.88
C TYR A 119 2.88 -1.37 14.34
N ILE A 120 3.68 -1.98 15.21
CA ILE A 120 4.98 -1.42 15.63
C ILE A 120 5.88 -1.20 14.42
N GLU A 121 6.04 -2.21 13.55
CA GLU A 121 6.87 -2.16 12.34
C GLU A 121 6.50 -0.94 11.46
N ILE A 122 5.21 -0.65 11.29
CA ILE A 122 4.75 0.49 10.47
C ILE A 122 5.00 1.83 11.15
N ILE A 123 4.72 1.95 12.45
CA ILE A 123 4.97 3.19 13.19
C ILE A 123 6.48 3.47 13.28
N ASP A 124 7.31 2.45 13.44
CA ASP A 124 8.76 2.57 13.40
C ASP A 124 9.25 2.99 12.01
N LEU A 125 8.78 2.34 10.94
CA LEU A 125 9.09 2.74 9.56
C LEU A 125 8.77 4.23 9.32
N PHE A 126 7.59 4.68 9.77
CA PHE A 126 7.21 6.08 9.64
C PHE A 126 8.04 6.99 10.54
N SER A 127 8.23 6.67 11.82
CA SER A 127 8.96 7.53 12.74
C SER A 127 10.43 7.71 12.35
N GLU A 128 11.10 6.64 11.90
CA GLU A 128 12.51 6.67 11.52
C GLU A 128 12.77 7.42 10.21
N ARG A 129 11.81 7.39 9.28
CA ARG A 129 12.03 7.86 7.90
C ARG A 129 11.26 9.13 7.57
N ILE A 130 10.00 9.21 8.02
CA ILE A 130 9.11 10.33 7.70
C ILE A 130 9.32 11.52 8.63
N LEU A 131 9.60 11.33 9.92
CA LEU A 131 9.83 12.48 10.82
C LEU A 131 11.10 13.27 10.48
N LEU A 132 12.04 12.66 9.75
CA LEU A 132 13.26 13.30 9.26
C LEU A 132 13.11 13.90 7.85
N ALA A 133 12.03 13.54 7.14
CA ALA A 133 11.80 14.01 5.78
C ALA A 133 11.33 15.47 5.80
N GLU A 134 11.86 16.31 4.92
CA GLU A 134 11.35 17.68 4.75
C GLU A 134 9.90 17.62 4.21
N ALA A 135 9.01 18.40 4.83
CA ALA A 135 7.63 18.62 4.39
C ALA A 135 7.25 20.09 4.54
N ARG A 136 6.40 20.58 3.65
CA ARG A 136 5.88 21.95 3.62
C ARG A 136 4.35 21.99 3.44
N SER A 137 3.81 20.99 2.78
CA SER A 137 2.38 20.79 2.59
C SER A 137 1.69 20.49 3.92
N GLU A 138 0.51 21.08 4.09
CA GLU A 138 -0.29 20.94 5.31
C GLU A 138 -0.58 19.47 5.63
N GLY A 139 -0.91 18.65 4.63
CA GLY A 139 -1.21 17.23 4.83
C GLY A 139 -0.04 16.39 5.30
N LEU A 140 1.16 16.59 4.75
CA LEU A 140 2.34 15.84 5.19
C LEU A 140 2.84 16.31 6.56
N LEU A 141 2.71 17.60 6.88
CA LEU A 141 2.97 18.12 8.21
C LEU A 141 1.98 17.56 9.25
N ALA A 142 0.69 17.48 8.90
CA ALA A 142 -0.32 16.85 9.75
C ALA A 142 -0.04 15.36 9.97
N LEU A 143 0.38 14.63 8.92
CA LEU A 143 0.80 13.23 9.03
C LEU A 143 2.03 13.07 9.93
N GLN A 144 3.06 13.92 9.79
CA GLN A 144 4.21 13.92 10.70
C GLN A 144 3.78 14.18 12.15
N GLY A 145 2.90 15.15 12.37
CA GLY A 145 2.32 15.44 13.68
C GLY A 145 1.62 14.20 14.27
N LYS A 146 0.81 13.51 13.46
CA LYS A 146 0.11 12.31 13.90
C LYS A 146 1.06 11.14 14.20
N ILE A 147 2.06 10.92 13.36
CA ILE A 147 3.08 9.89 13.58
C ILE A 147 3.83 10.18 14.88
N LYS A 148 4.23 11.43 15.11
CA LYS A 148 4.93 11.85 16.32
C LYS A 148 4.07 11.66 17.57
N GLU A 149 2.81 12.09 17.53
CA GLU A 149 1.84 11.90 18.62
C GLU A 149 1.72 10.42 19.01
N VAL A 150 1.61 9.52 18.00
CA VAL A 150 1.50 8.08 18.24
C VAL A 150 2.82 7.50 18.75
N ALA A 151 3.94 7.83 18.11
CA ALA A 151 5.25 7.26 18.44
C ALA A 151 5.75 7.72 19.81
N GLU A 152 5.51 8.96 20.22
CA GLU A 152 5.92 9.48 21.54
C GLU A 152 4.89 9.18 22.65
N GLY A 153 3.71 8.67 22.28
CA GLY A 153 2.64 8.32 23.22
C GLY A 153 3.05 7.21 24.20
N GLU A 154 2.72 7.41 25.48
CA GLU A 154 3.03 6.45 26.55
C GLU A 154 2.48 5.05 26.26
N GLU A 155 1.27 5.00 25.68
CA GLU A 155 0.63 3.76 25.28
C GLU A 155 1.51 2.98 24.30
N TYR A 156 1.92 3.59 23.18
CA TYR A 156 2.76 2.95 22.15
C TYR A 156 4.12 2.51 22.72
N GLN A 157 4.75 3.36 23.51
CA GLN A 157 6.03 3.05 24.16
C GLN A 157 5.92 1.85 25.12
N ASN A 158 4.83 1.76 25.89
CA ASN A 158 4.57 0.62 26.76
C ASN A 158 4.35 -0.66 25.95
N LEU A 159 3.58 -0.62 24.87
CA LEU A 159 3.39 -1.77 23.98
C LEU A 159 4.72 -2.25 23.39
N LYS A 160 5.54 -1.33 22.87
CA LYS A 160 6.85 -1.65 22.29
C LYS A 160 7.76 -2.30 23.34
N LYS A 161 7.75 -1.80 24.57
CA LYS A 161 8.51 -2.36 25.70
C LYS A 161 7.99 -3.74 26.14
N GLU A 162 6.67 -3.94 26.19
CA GLU A 162 6.07 -5.22 26.57
C GLU A 162 6.36 -6.31 25.53
N LEU A 163 6.21 -6.01 24.24
CA LEU A 163 6.55 -6.94 23.17
C LEU A 163 8.06 -7.20 23.06
N GLY A 164 8.89 -6.19 23.31
CA GLY A 164 10.36 -6.33 23.27
C GLY A 164 10.97 -7.17 24.40
N LYS A 165 10.19 -7.52 25.44
CA LYS A 165 10.65 -8.43 26.52
C LYS A 165 10.60 -9.90 26.12
N GLU A 166 9.87 -10.23 25.07
CA GLU A 166 9.73 -11.61 24.61
C GLU A 166 10.94 -11.98 23.74
N GLU A 167 11.64 -13.08 24.06
CA GLU A 167 12.74 -13.60 23.22
C GLU A 167 12.25 -14.16 21.87
N THR A 168 10.95 -14.45 21.76
CA THR A 168 10.34 -15.04 20.56
C THR A 168 9.63 -13.95 19.76
N ASN A 169 10.12 -13.68 18.55
CA ASN A 169 9.43 -12.82 17.58
C ASN A 169 8.41 -13.67 16.82
N PHE A 170 7.13 -13.54 17.18
CA PHE A 170 6.05 -14.43 16.74
C PHE A 170 5.78 -14.29 15.24
N GLY A 171 6.01 -13.11 14.69
CA GLY A 171 5.86 -12.83 13.27
C GLY A 171 6.99 -13.30 12.38
N LEU A 172 8.11 -13.71 12.97
CA LEU A 172 9.20 -14.34 12.23
C LEU A 172 9.02 -15.85 12.10
N VAL A 173 8.05 -16.46 12.79
CA VAL A 173 7.79 -17.89 12.70
C VAL A 173 7.39 -18.27 11.28
N LYS A 174 8.25 -19.03 10.59
CA LYS A 174 8.05 -19.46 9.21
C LYS A 174 7.87 -20.96 9.06
N SER A 175 8.31 -21.75 10.03
CA SER A 175 8.08 -23.20 10.04
C SER A 175 8.16 -23.79 11.44
N ILE A 176 7.76 -25.06 11.55
CA ILE A 176 7.89 -25.87 12.76
C ILE A 176 8.63 -27.17 12.43
N THR A 177 9.36 -27.69 13.40
CA THR A 177 9.94 -29.03 13.33
C THR A 177 9.01 -29.99 14.08
N LEU A 178 8.53 -31.04 13.40
CA LEU A 178 7.69 -32.08 14.00
C LEU A 178 8.54 -33.29 14.38
N GLY A 179 8.39 -33.76 15.61
CA GLY A 179 8.85 -35.06 16.07
C GLY A 179 7.71 -36.05 15.98
N ILE A 180 7.98 -37.25 15.47
CA ILE A 180 6.98 -38.33 15.34
C ILE A 180 7.62 -39.60 15.90
N ASN A 181 7.03 -40.15 16.95
CA ASN A 181 7.42 -41.43 17.54
C ASN A 181 6.71 -42.56 16.79
N LEU A 182 7.45 -43.62 16.49
CA LEU A 182 6.94 -44.82 15.84
C LEU A 182 7.05 -46.00 16.80
N ASP A 183 6.10 -46.93 16.71
CA ASP A 183 6.18 -48.21 17.41
C ASP A 183 7.07 -49.23 16.65
N GLU A 184 7.15 -50.44 17.19
CA GLU A 184 7.94 -51.55 16.64
C GLU A 184 7.50 -51.97 15.21
N THR A 185 6.28 -51.61 14.82
CA THR A 185 5.69 -51.89 13.49
C THR A 185 5.75 -50.69 12.55
N LEU A 186 6.42 -49.60 12.94
CA LEU A 186 6.50 -48.33 12.23
C LEU A 186 5.15 -47.59 12.15
N CYS A 187 4.21 -47.87 13.06
CA CYS A 187 2.98 -47.09 13.19
C CYS A 187 3.22 -45.85 14.05
N VAL A 188 2.55 -44.74 13.73
CA VAL A 188 2.65 -43.50 14.50
C VAL A 188 2.00 -43.69 15.88
N GLN A 189 2.80 -43.46 16.94
CA GLN A 189 2.34 -43.53 18.33
C GLN A 189 2.08 -42.14 18.91
N GLU A 190 2.95 -41.16 18.60
CA GLU A 190 2.87 -39.81 19.13
C GLU A 190 3.48 -38.82 18.13
N ALA A 191 2.95 -37.60 18.06
CA ALA A 191 3.52 -36.53 17.26
C ALA A 191 3.45 -35.20 18.03
N GLY A 192 4.51 -34.39 17.96
CA GLY A 192 4.61 -33.12 18.66
C GLY A 192 5.52 -32.13 17.97
N ILE A 193 5.40 -30.85 18.35
CA ILE A 193 6.31 -29.79 17.89
C ILE A 193 7.59 -29.84 18.73
N VAL A 194 8.73 -29.97 18.06
CA VAL A 194 10.07 -30.00 18.68
C VAL A 194 10.69 -28.62 18.70
N SER A 195 10.50 -27.84 17.64
CA SER A 195 10.99 -26.46 17.56
C SER A 195 10.12 -25.60 16.66
N VAL A 196 10.20 -24.28 16.88
CA VAL A 196 9.61 -23.24 16.04
C VAL A 196 10.76 -22.48 15.38
N ASN A 197 10.70 -22.30 14.06
CA ASN A 197 11.84 -21.80 13.27
C ASN A 197 11.50 -20.52 12.50
N MET A 198 12.51 -19.66 12.34
CA MET A 198 12.39 -18.38 11.61
C MET A 198 12.67 -18.49 10.10
N GLU A 199 12.98 -19.70 9.63
CA GLU A 199 13.25 -20.03 8.24
C GLU A 199 12.21 -21.03 7.70
N LYS A 200 12.00 -21.02 6.38
CA LYS A 200 11.10 -21.98 5.73
C LYS A 200 11.87 -23.25 5.42
N PHE A 201 11.27 -24.40 5.71
CA PHE A 201 11.72 -25.64 5.11
C PHE A 201 11.54 -25.59 3.59
N HIS A 202 12.51 -26.14 2.87
CA HIS A 202 12.45 -26.32 1.41
C HIS A 202 12.63 -27.79 1.05
N GLN A 203 12.19 -28.18 -0.15
CA GLN A 203 12.54 -29.51 -0.67
C GLN A 203 14.06 -29.60 -0.86
N GLY A 204 14.66 -30.67 -0.36
CA GLY A 204 16.08 -30.91 -0.53
C GLY A 204 16.45 -31.05 -2.01
N THR A 205 17.44 -30.28 -2.44
CA THR A 205 18.00 -30.33 -3.79
C THR A 205 19.06 -31.43 -3.91
N VAL A 206 19.47 -31.75 -5.14
CA VAL A 206 20.61 -32.66 -5.39
C VAL A 206 21.89 -32.13 -4.74
N MET A 207 22.05 -30.80 -4.69
CA MET A 207 23.18 -30.14 -4.03
C MET A 207 23.16 -30.35 -2.50
N ASP A 208 21.98 -30.31 -1.87
CA ASP A 208 21.84 -30.53 -0.41
C ASP A 208 22.23 -31.95 -0.01
N LYS A 209 21.89 -32.93 -0.85
CA LYS A 209 22.25 -34.35 -0.66
C LYS A 209 23.75 -34.60 -0.85
N LEU A 210 24.38 -33.92 -1.81
CA LEU A 210 25.82 -34.04 -2.09
C LEU A 210 26.68 -33.37 -1.00
N LEU A 211 26.25 -32.22 -0.48
CA LEU A 211 26.97 -31.47 0.55
C LEU A 211 26.76 -32.02 1.98
N LYS A 212 26.00 -33.12 2.14
CA LYS A 212 25.57 -33.66 3.46
C LYS A 212 24.94 -32.58 4.35
N LYS A 213 24.34 -31.54 3.77
CA LYS A 213 23.51 -30.55 4.50
C LYS A 213 22.12 -31.12 4.79
N THR A 214 22.04 -32.41 5.12
CA THR A 214 20.83 -33.10 5.54
C THR A 214 21.10 -33.61 6.95
N GLY A 215 20.41 -33.04 7.94
CA GLY A 215 20.71 -33.26 9.34
C GLY A 215 19.87 -32.36 10.25
N LYS A 216 20.13 -32.44 11.57
CA LYS A 216 19.30 -31.86 12.64
C LYS A 216 19.08 -30.35 12.53
N ASP A 217 20.00 -29.62 11.89
CA ASP A 217 19.98 -28.16 11.76
C ASP A 217 19.69 -27.67 10.33
N SER A 218 19.33 -28.58 9.41
CA SER A 218 19.05 -28.22 8.02
C SER A 218 17.57 -27.91 7.79
N MET A 219 17.29 -26.82 7.06
CA MET A 219 15.96 -26.51 6.54
C MET A 219 15.62 -27.30 5.25
N ALA A 220 16.48 -28.23 4.82
CA ALA A 220 16.21 -29.11 3.69
C ALA A 220 15.43 -30.36 4.15
N LEU A 221 14.20 -30.51 3.66
CA LEU A 221 13.41 -31.72 3.88
C LEU A 221 14.02 -32.90 3.11
N MET A 222 14.26 -34.02 3.81
CA MET A 222 14.70 -35.26 3.17
C MET A 222 13.66 -35.80 2.18
N THR A 223 12.40 -35.84 2.63
CA THR A 223 11.22 -36.17 1.84
C THR A 223 10.02 -35.45 2.46
N PRO A 224 9.20 -34.71 1.69
CA PRO A 224 7.96 -34.14 2.22
C PRO A 224 6.97 -35.28 2.55
N LEU A 225 6.30 -35.19 3.70
CA LEU A 225 5.25 -36.14 4.06
C LEU A 225 4.10 -36.12 3.03
N PHE A 226 3.73 -34.92 2.55
CA PHE A 226 2.73 -34.73 1.49
C PHE A 226 3.02 -33.48 0.64
N PRO A 227 2.75 -33.50 -0.68
CA PRO A 227 2.83 -32.31 -1.53
C PRO A 227 1.52 -31.51 -1.47
N ILE A 228 1.45 -30.48 -0.61
CA ILE A 228 0.27 -29.61 -0.46
C ILE A 228 -0.18 -28.98 -1.80
N HIS A 229 0.77 -28.76 -2.72
CA HIS A 229 0.53 -28.17 -4.05
C HIS A 229 0.09 -29.17 -5.14
N LYS A 230 0.02 -30.48 -4.84
CA LYS A 230 -0.41 -31.54 -5.79
C LYS A 230 -1.65 -32.29 -5.29
N GLY A 231 -2.64 -31.56 -4.79
CA GLY A 231 -3.99 -32.09 -4.59
C GLY A 231 -4.16 -32.96 -3.34
N LEU A 232 -3.93 -32.39 -2.16
CA LEU A 232 -4.49 -32.95 -0.94
C LEU A 232 -6.02 -32.90 -1.00
N HIS A 233 -6.72 -33.92 -0.50
CA HIS A 233 -8.14 -33.78 -0.20
C HIS A 233 -8.30 -32.63 0.82
N ILE A 234 -9.24 -31.70 0.57
CA ILE A 234 -9.42 -30.46 1.37
C ILE A 234 -9.54 -30.76 2.88
N GLY A 235 -10.13 -31.90 3.25
CA GLY A 235 -10.27 -32.34 4.63
C GLY A 235 -8.95 -32.61 5.35
N ASP A 236 -8.00 -33.28 4.68
CA ASP A 236 -6.73 -33.69 5.28
C ASP A 236 -5.81 -32.48 5.52
N ALA A 237 -5.84 -31.50 4.61
CA ALA A 237 -5.04 -30.28 4.73
C ALA A 237 -5.51 -29.46 5.93
N LYS A 238 -6.82 -29.36 6.08
CA LYS A 238 -7.46 -28.66 7.19
C LYS A 238 -7.21 -29.36 8.52
N ALA A 239 -7.16 -30.68 8.57
CA ALA A 239 -6.85 -31.43 9.78
C ALA A 239 -5.41 -31.18 10.28
N VAL A 240 -4.44 -31.15 9.36
CA VAL A 240 -3.05 -30.77 9.69
C VAL A 240 -2.99 -29.33 10.17
N GLU A 241 -3.64 -28.40 9.47
CA GLU A 241 -3.68 -26.98 9.84
C GLU A 241 -4.25 -26.77 11.26
N ILE A 242 -5.41 -27.37 11.57
CA ILE A 242 -6.05 -27.29 12.88
C ILE A 242 -5.13 -27.84 13.97
N SER A 243 -4.51 -29.00 13.74
CA SER A 243 -3.64 -29.66 14.72
C SER A 243 -2.38 -28.83 15.02
N VAL A 244 -1.73 -28.30 13.97
CA VAL A 244 -0.57 -27.41 14.10
C VAL A 244 -0.95 -26.13 14.84
N ARG A 245 -2.09 -25.51 14.48
CA ARG A 245 -2.56 -24.29 15.12
C ARG A 245 -2.85 -24.51 16.61
N SER A 246 -3.50 -25.62 16.96
CA SER A 246 -3.79 -25.99 18.35
C SER A 246 -2.50 -26.19 19.17
N ALA A 247 -1.51 -26.89 18.62
CA ALA A 247 -0.23 -27.10 19.27
C ALA A 247 0.54 -25.79 19.50
N LEU A 248 0.58 -24.91 18.49
CA LEU A 248 1.20 -23.58 18.62
C LEU A 248 0.49 -22.72 19.67
N ASN A 249 -0.85 -22.70 19.67
CA ASN A 249 -1.62 -22.00 20.69
C ASN A 249 -1.31 -22.53 22.10
N THR A 250 -1.12 -23.84 22.25
CA THR A 250 -0.75 -24.45 23.54
C THR A 250 0.64 -24.01 23.99
N ILE A 251 1.64 -24.03 23.10
CA ILE A 251 3.01 -23.60 23.38
C ILE A 251 3.03 -22.14 23.84
N PHE A 252 2.23 -21.28 23.19
CA PHE A 252 2.23 -19.85 23.42
C PHE A 252 1.11 -19.37 24.36
N ALA A 253 0.35 -20.28 24.97
CA ALA A 253 -0.83 -19.94 25.79
C ALA A 253 -0.53 -19.02 26.98
N ARG A 254 0.69 -19.09 27.54
CA ARG A 254 1.11 -18.20 28.64
C ARG A 254 1.37 -16.78 28.12
N THR A 255 2.13 -16.64 27.05
CA THR A 255 2.43 -15.35 26.41
C THR A 255 1.13 -14.69 25.92
N ILE A 256 0.29 -15.45 25.23
CA ILE A 256 -1.04 -15.03 24.76
C ILE A 256 -1.90 -14.43 25.89
N ARG A 257 -1.95 -15.08 27.06
CA ARG A 257 -2.73 -14.58 28.21
C ARG A 257 -2.22 -13.26 28.75
N ASN A 258 -0.91 -13.02 28.70
CA ASN A 258 -0.33 -11.76 29.14
C ASN A 258 -0.70 -10.60 28.19
N PHE A 259 -0.81 -10.87 26.89
CA PHE A 259 -1.12 -9.85 25.87
C PHE A 259 -2.61 -9.64 25.60
N GLY A 260 -3.50 -10.56 25.98
CA GLY A 260 -4.94 -10.47 25.70
C GLY A 260 -5.58 -9.10 26.01
N PRO A 261 -5.36 -8.50 27.21
CA PRO A 261 -5.88 -7.18 27.55
C PRO A 261 -5.31 -6.04 26.68
N ALA A 262 -4.00 -6.09 26.38
CA ALA A 262 -3.35 -5.11 25.52
C ALA A 262 -3.89 -5.19 24.08
N VAL A 263 -3.96 -6.40 23.52
CA VAL A 263 -4.54 -6.67 22.21
C VAL A 263 -5.94 -6.05 22.09
N GLN A 264 -6.83 -6.34 23.05
CA GLN A 264 -8.22 -5.88 22.97
C GLN A 264 -8.35 -4.35 23.01
N LYS A 265 -7.49 -3.68 23.80
CA LYS A 265 -7.41 -2.22 23.86
C LYS A 265 -6.89 -1.62 22.53
N TYR A 266 -5.89 -2.23 21.92
CA TYR A 266 -5.24 -1.74 20.70
C TYR A 266 -6.04 -1.96 19.41
N PHE A 267 -6.78 -3.08 19.32
CA PHE A 267 -7.53 -3.46 18.12
C PHE A 267 -8.64 -2.48 17.69
N SER A 268 -9.17 -1.73 18.66
CA SER A 268 -10.34 -0.88 18.44
C SER A 268 -10.02 0.61 18.29
N LEU A 269 -8.92 1.11 18.88
CA LEU A 269 -8.71 2.55 19.06
C LEU A 269 -7.51 3.15 18.29
N ASN A 270 -6.42 2.40 18.04
CA ASN A 270 -5.14 3.03 17.66
C ASN A 270 -4.69 2.85 16.20
N THR A 271 -5.40 2.05 15.39
CA THR A 271 -5.01 1.76 13.99
C THR A 271 -6.00 2.27 12.95
N SER A 272 -7.12 2.89 13.36
CA SER A 272 -8.16 3.37 12.45
C SER A 272 -7.64 4.39 11.44
N TRP A 273 -6.78 5.31 11.89
CA TRP A 273 -6.21 6.36 11.04
C TRP A 273 -5.30 5.80 9.93
N LEU A 274 -4.54 4.71 10.20
CA LEU A 274 -3.73 4.05 9.17
C LEU A 274 -4.60 3.50 8.03
N VAL A 275 -5.75 2.92 8.39
CA VAL A 275 -6.71 2.40 7.41
C VAL A 275 -7.39 3.55 6.66
N GLN A 276 -7.67 4.67 7.32
CA GLN A 276 -8.26 5.86 6.69
C GLN A 276 -7.33 6.47 5.63
N VAL A 277 -6.03 6.58 5.91
CA VAL A 277 -5.07 7.16 4.94
C VAL A 277 -4.61 6.16 3.87
N LEU A 278 -5.00 4.89 3.95
CA LEU A 278 -4.52 3.86 3.02
C LEU A 278 -4.87 4.18 1.57
N ASP A 279 -6.13 4.52 1.30
CA ASP A 279 -6.58 4.81 -0.06
C ASP A 279 -5.98 6.12 -0.58
N ASP A 280 -5.77 7.09 0.30
CA ASP A 280 -5.07 8.34 0.00
C ASP A 280 -3.63 8.07 -0.44
N ILE A 281 -2.88 7.26 0.32
CA ILE A 281 -1.51 6.85 0.01
C ILE A 281 -1.46 6.06 -1.31
N ARG A 282 -2.40 5.13 -1.53
CA ARG A 282 -2.47 4.34 -2.77
C ARG A 282 -2.67 5.22 -3.99
N PHE A 283 -3.52 6.23 -3.89
CA PHE A 283 -3.75 7.20 -4.96
C PHE A 283 -2.52 8.08 -5.20
N LEU A 284 -1.98 8.71 -4.14
CA LEU A 284 -0.82 9.59 -4.23
C LEU A 284 0.40 8.88 -4.80
N THR A 285 0.69 7.66 -4.35
CA THR A 285 1.80 6.86 -4.89
C THR A 285 1.62 6.54 -6.37
N ALA A 286 0.40 6.24 -6.84
CA ALA A 286 0.14 6.03 -8.27
C ALA A 286 0.41 7.30 -9.10
N GLY A 287 -0.03 8.47 -8.63
CA GLY A 287 0.21 9.75 -9.31
C GLY A 287 1.69 10.16 -9.30
N VAL A 288 2.36 10.07 -8.14
CA VAL A 288 3.79 10.39 -8.00
C VAL A 288 4.67 9.43 -8.79
N LYS A 289 4.31 8.14 -8.85
CA LYS A 289 4.98 7.17 -9.72
C LYS A 289 4.97 7.62 -11.17
N PHE A 290 3.81 8.05 -11.68
CA PHE A 290 3.72 8.56 -13.05
C PHE A 290 4.68 9.74 -13.27
N VAL A 291 4.75 10.70 -12.33
CA VAL A 291 5.70 11.82 -12.41
C VAL A 291 7.16 11.34 -12.45
N PHE A 292 7.53 10.39 -11.60
CA PHE A 292 8.88 9.82 -11.59
C PHE A 292 9.21 9.06 -12.87
N ASP A 293 8.32 8.20 -13.35
CA ASP A 293 8.52 7.43 -14.58
C ASP A 293 8.75 8.38 -15.78
N MET A 294 8.02 9.49 -15.84
CA MET A 294 8.19 10.52 -16.88
C MET A 294 9.53 11.25 -16.75
N LYS A 295 9.94 11.63 -15.54
CA LYS A 295 11.23 12.27 -15.28
C LYS A 295 12.42 11.34 -15.57
N GLU A 296 12.32 10.06 -15.22
CA GLU A 296 13.35 9.04 -15.50
C GLU A 296 13.53 8.84 -17.01
N LYS A 297 12.46 9.02 -17.81
CA LYS A 297 12.50 9.05 -19.27
C LYS A 297 13.00 10.38 -19.86
N GLY A 298 13.41 11.34 -19.02
CA GLY A 298 13.94 12.64 -19.45
C GLY A 298 12.89 13.69 -19.80
N PHE A 299 11.61 13.43 -19.50
CA PHE A 299 10.56 14.42 -19.73
C PHE A 299 10.43 15.40 -18.57
N VAL A 300 10.22 16.67 -18.93
CA VAL A 300 10.01 17.73 -17.94
C VAL A 300 8.57 17.64 -17.41
N MET A 301 8.44 17.75 -16.08
CA MET A 301 7.18 17.81 -15.35
C MET A 301 7.22 19.02 -14.42
N CYS A 302 6.08 19.69 -14.22
CA CYS A 302 5.97 20.83 -13.32
C CYS A 302 4.74 20.71 -12.41
N LYS A 303 4.77 21.44 -11.30
CA LYS A 303 3.59 21.72 -10.48
C LYS A 303 2.78 22.81 -11.21
N PRO A 304 1.52 22.57 -11.62
CA PRO A 304 0.69 23.59 -12.25
C PRO A 304 0.28 24.69 -11.26
N GLU A 305 0.00 25.87 -11.79
CA GLU A 305 -0.63 26.97 -11.05
C GLU A 305 -2.14 26.93 -11.27
N ILE A 306 -2.91 27.19 -10.21
CA ILE A 306 -4.37 27.22 -10.26
C ILE A 306 -4.83 28.63 -10.68
N ALA A 307 -5.68 28.69 -11.70
CA ALA A 307 -6.41 29.91 -12.03
C ALA A 307 -7.86 29.79 -11.53
N PRO A 308 -8.47 30.89 -11.06
CA PRO A 308 -9.88 30.91 -10.68
C PRO A 308 -10.77 30.38 -11.79
N MET A 309 -11.77 29.57 -11.44
CA MET A 309 -12.71 28.99 -12.40
C MET A 309 -13.43 30.06 -13.24
N GLU A 310 -13.69 31.24 -12.66
CA GLU A 310 -14.35 32.37 -13.32
C GLU A 310 -13.52 32.99 -14.45
N ASP A 311 -12.18 32.95 -14.34
CA ASP A 311 -11.26 33.47 -15.35
C ASP A 311 -11.27 32.61 -16.62
N LYS A 312 -11.69 31.34 -16.50
CA LYS A 312 -11.70 30.35 -17.60
C LYS A 312 -10.37 30.38 -18.35
N LYS A 313 -9.27 30.30 -17.61
CA LYS A 313 -7.92 30.46 -18.13
C LYS A 313 -7.19 29.11 -18.18
N CYS A 314 -6.47 28.86 -19.26
CA CYS A 314 -5.55 27.73 -19.39
C CYS A 314 -4.31 28.23 -20.15
N ASP A 315 -3.13 28.23 -19.54
CA ASP A 315 -1.87 28.62 -20.20
C ASP A 315 -0.86 27.48 -20.07
N LEU A 316 -0.58 26.83 -21.21
CA LEU A 316 0.27 25.64 -21.31
C LEU A 316 1.47 25.96 -22.18
N LYS A 317 2.67 25.79 -21.61
CA LYS A 317 3.94 25.97 -22.31
C LYS A 317 4.70 24.67 -22.34
N GLY A 318 5.15 24.25 -23.53
CA GLY A 318 5.90 23.01 -23.68
C GLY A 318 5.07 21.74 -23.43
N VAL A 319 3.76 21.76 -23.69
CA VAL A 319 2.88 20.60 -23.51
C VAL A 319 3.18 19.52 -24.53
N TYR A 320 3.27 18.27 -24.09
CA TYR A 320 3.47 17.10 -24.93
C TYR A 320 2.44 16.02 -24.58
N ASN A 321 2.28 15.03 -25.47
CA ASN A 321 1.38 13.92 -25.21
C ASN A 321 2.08 12.85 -24.35
N PRO A 322 1.71 12.64 -23.07
CA PRO A 322 2.38 11.68 -22.21
C PRO A 322 2.20 10.23 -22.70
N MET A 323 1.15 9.89 -23.45
CA MET A 323 0.98 8.54 -23.99
C MET A 323 2.06 8.18 -25.03
N LEU A 324 2.54 9.16 -25.81
CA LEU A 324 3.62 8.93 -26.77
C LEU A 324 4.95 8.64 -26.05
N ALA A 325 5.19 9.34 -24.95
CA ALA A 325 6.34 9.13 -24.08
C ALA A 325 6.29 7.78 -23.34
N VAL A 326 5.12 7.41 -22.81
CA VAL A 326 4.94 6.14 -22.10
C VAL A 326 5.13 4.94 -23.03
N LYS A 327 4.56 5.00 -24.25
CA LYS A 327 4.61 3.91 -25.23
C LYS A 327 5.91 3.85 -26.05
N GLU A 328 6.83 4.80 -25.84
CA GLU A 328 8.11 4.89 -26.58
C GLU A 328 7.94 4.85 -28.10
N VAL A 329 6.83 5.41 -28.58
CA VAL A 329 6.47 5.37 -30.02
C VAL A 329 7.44 6.18 -30.86
N GLU A 330 7.97 7.26 -30.29
CA GLU A 330 8.93 8.15 -30.95
C GLU A 330 10.11 8.45 -30.03
N LYS A 331 11.31 8.57 -30.63
CA LYS A 331 12.55 8.92 -29.89
C LYS A 331 12.50 10.33 -29.28
N THR A 332 11.66 11.21 -29.82
CA THR A 332 11.50 12.60 -29.40
C THR A 332 10.04 13.01 -29.55
N VAL A 333 9.38 13.39 -28.46
CA VAL A 333 8.00 13.92 -28.50
C VAL A 333 8.06 15.44 -28.63
N VAL A 334 7.44 15.99 -29.67
CA VAL A 334 7.40 17.44 -29.90
C VAL A 334 6.44 18.11 -28.90
N SER A 335 6.94 19.14 -28.22
CA SER A 335 6.16 19.97 -27.31
C SER A 335 5.48 21.14 -28.04
N ASN A 336 4.29 21.53 -27.59
CA ASN A 336 3.50 22.62 -28.13
C ASN A 336 3.18 23.66 -27.04
N SER A 337 2.63 24.80 -27.43
CA SER A 337 2.04 25.75 -26.47
C SER A 337 0.58 25.95 -26.79
N PHE A 338 -0.25 26.16 -25.77
CA PHE A 338 -1.67 26.38 -25.90
C PHE A 338 -2.12 27.37 -24.83
N ALA A 339 -2.91 28.37 -25.23
CA ALA A 339 -3.48 29.33 -24.30
C ALA A 339 -4.98 29.45 -24.54
N TYR A 340 -5.74 29.68 -23.48
CA TYR A 340 -7.17 29.91 -23.51
C TYR A 340 -7.47 31.01 -22.50
N ASP A 341 -8.03 32.14 -22.95
CA ASP A 341 -8.30 33.32 -22.13
C ASP A 341 -9.46 34.17 -22.70
N GLY A 342 -9.62 35.41 -22.23
CA GLY A 342 -10.61 36.34 -22.75
C GLY A 342 -10.42 36.75 -24.23
N LYS A 343 -9.23 36.56 -24.80
CA LYS A 343 -8.87 36.96 -26.17
C LYS A 343 -8.96 35.81 -27.18
N GLY A 344 -8.85 34.56 -26.73
CA GLY A 344 -8.92 33.37 -27.58
C GLY A 344 -9.62 32.20 -26.90
N ARG A 345 -10.87 31.94 -27.29
CA ARG A 345 -11.73 30.86 -26.73
C ARG A 345 -12.13 29.78 -27.75
N PHE A 346 -11.77 29.98 -29.01
CA PHE A 346 -12.11 29.04 -30.07
C PHE A 346 -10.93 28.94 -31.02
N TYR A 347 -10.51 27.70 -31.29
CA TYR A 347 -9.38 27.40 -32.13
C TYR A 347 -9.81 26.51 -33.29
N LEU A 348 -9.54 26.95 -34.51
CA LEU A 348 -9.68 26.14 -35.71
C LEU A 348 -8.32 25.57 -36.10
N VAL A 349 -8.11 24.28 -35.85
CA VAL A 349 -6.85 23.58 -36.19
C VAL A 349 -7.02 22.90 -37.55
N THR A 350 -6.32 23.40 -38.57
CA THR A 350 -6.32 22.83 -39.93
C THR A 350 -4.96 22.20 -40.26
N GLY A 351 -4.94 21.30 -41.24
CA GLY A 351 -3.70 20.64 -41.69
C GLY A 351 -3.94 19.24 -42.24
N PRO A 352 -2.91 18.61 -42.86
CA PRO A 352 -3.01 17.29 -43.47
C PRO A 352 -3.34 16.19 -42.45
N ASN A 353 -3.90 15.07 -42.92
CA ASN A 353 -4.06 13.87 -42.10
C ASN A 353 -2.69 13.40 -41.60
N HIS A 354 -2.65 12.84 -40.38
CA HIS A 354 -1.41 12.46 -39.67
C HIS A 354 -0.49 13.63 -39.26
N GLY A 355 -0.88 14.88 -39.45
CA GLY A 355 -0.13 16.05 -38.97
C GLY A 355 -0.22 16.31 -37.45
N GLY A 356 -0.51 15.30 -36.62
CA GLY A 356 -0.53 15.44 -35.16
C GLY A 356 -1.70 16.25 -34.54
N LYS A 357 -2.67 16.71 -35.34
CA LYS A 357 -3.79 17.55 -34.86
C LYS A 357 -4.56 16.95 -33.67
N SER A 358 -4.92 15.66 -33.75
CA SER A 358 -5.62 14.98 -32.65
C SER A 358 -4.71 14.76 -31.44
N ILE A 359 -3.42 14.45 -31.66
CA ILE A 359 -2.43 14.28 -30.59
C ILE A 359 -2.28 15.57 -29.79
N PHE A 360 -2.23 16.72 -30.49
CA PHE A 360 -2.20 18.04 -29.86
C PHE A 360 -3.44 18.28 -28.99
N ALA A 361 -4.65 18.08 -29.54
CA ALA A 361 -5.89 18.24 -28.79
C ALA A 361 -5.96 17.33 -27.55
N TYR A 362 -5.55 16.06 -27.69
CA TYR A 362 -5.46 15.13 -26.56
C TYR A 362 -4.44 15.57 -25.52
N SER A 363 -3.31 16.16 -25.91
CA SER A 363 -2.30 16.66 -24.96
C SER A 363 -2.88 17.75 -24.07
N VAL A 364 -3.63 18.69 -24.65
CA VAL A 364 -4.33 19.75 -23.90
C VAL A 364 -5.35 19.16 -22.93
N GLY A 365 -6.20 18.23 -23.41
CA GLY A 365 -7.19 17.57 -22.57
C GLY A 365 -6.57 16.74 -21.44
N MET A 366 -5.48 16.02 -21.72
CA MET A 366 -4.76 15.22 -20.72
C MET A 366 -4.16 16.09 -19.62
N VAL A 367 -3.53 17.22 -19.98
CA VAL A 367 -2.97 18.13 -18.96
C VAL A 367 -4.07 18.70 -18.08
N GLN A 368 -5.18 19.17 -18.66
CA GLN A 368 -6.30 19.68 -17.88
C GLN A 368 -6.89 18.61 -16.97
N ALA A 369 -7.07 17.38 -17.47
CA ALA A 369 -7.61 16.29 -16.68
C ALA A 369 -6.66 15.90 -15.53
N LEU A 370 -5.37 15.70 -15.82
CA LEU A 370 -4.36 15.35 -14.81
C LEU A 370 -4.18 16.45 -13.76
N PHE A 371 -4.37 17.72 -14.14
CA PHE A 371 -4.39 18.84 -13.20
C PHE A 371 -5.57 18.73 -12.21
N GLN A 372 -6.74 18.29 -12.67
CA GLN A 372 -7.96 18.20 -11.85
C GLN A 372 -8.14 16.85 -11.13
N LEU A 373 -7.17 15.95 -11.27
CA LEU A 373 -7.12 14.63 -10.64
C LEU A 373 -6.40 14.74 -9.29
#